data_AF-A0A803T288-F1
#
_entry.id   AF-A0A803T288-F1
#
_cell.length_a   1.000
_cell.length_b   1.000
_cell.length_c   1.000
_cell.angle_alpha   90.00
_cell.angle_beta   90.00
_cell.angle_gamma   90.00
#
_symmetry.space_group_name_H-M   'P 1'
#
loop_
_entity.id
_entity.type
_entity.pdbx_description
1 polymer ?
#
loop_
_entity_poly.entity_id
_entity_poly.type
_entity_poly.pdbx_seq_one_letter_code
_entity_poly.pdbx_strand_id
1 'polypeptide(L)'
;MFWAPLVGLLIVACCSDSDAQLTVSQPTSDSVSLGKTVKLSCSVSVSGRYIYWYQQKPGNAPRYLLYYYSASNKHQGSGVPSRFSGSKDASGNIGYLTISGALAEDEAVYYCAAWQSNVNACHGGAS
;
A
#
# COMPACT_ATOMS: atom_id res chain seq x y z
N MET A 1 12.27 -31.44 -11.95
CA MET A 1 12.69 -30.61 -10.81
C MET A 1 11.98 -29.27 -10.97
N PHE A 2 10.81 -29.11 -10.35
CA PHE A 2 10.02 -27.88 -10.44
C PHE A 2 10.63 -26.86 -9.49
N TRP A 3 11.47 -25.96 -10.00
CA TRP A 3 11.78 -24.74 -9.27
C TRP A 3 10.47 -23.95 -9.18
N ALA A 4 9.87 -23.89 -8.00
CA ALA A 4 8.75 -23.01 -7.72
C ALA A 4 9.25 -21.56 -7.78
N PRO A 5 8.77 -20.71 -8.71
CA PRO A 5 9.19 -19.32 -8.74
C PRO A 5 8.66 -18.65 -7.47
N LEU A 6 9.57 -18.24 -6.59
CA LEU A 6 9.29 -17.35 -5.48
C LEU A 6 9.25 -15.95 -6.06
N VAL A 7 8.06 -15.36 -6.20
CA VAL A 7 7.93 -13.95 -6.60
C VAL A 7 8.30 -13.11 -5.40
N GLY A 8 9.38 -12.32 -5.50
CA GLY A 8 9.84 -11.43 -4.44
C GLY A 8 9.24 -10.03 -4.59
N LEU A 9 8.53 -9.56 -3.57
CA LEU A 9 7.93 -8.23 -3.52
C LEU A 9 8.71 -7.36 -2.56
N LEU A 10 9.51 -6.43 -3.07
CA LEU A 10 10.18 -5.44 -2.24
C LEU A 10 9.16 -4.38 -1.82
N ILE A 11 9.24 -3.93 -0.58
CA ILE A 11 8.40 -2.87 -0.08
C ILE A 11 9.31 -1.83 0.58
N VAL A 12 9.18 -0.56 0.17
CA VAL A 12 10.04 0.53 0.62
C VAL A 12 9.19 1.63 1.23
N ALA A 13 9.46 1.99 2.49
CA ALA A 13 8.79 3.08 3.19
C ALA A 13 9.33 4.42 2.70
N CYS A 14 8.44 5.35 2.31
CA CYS A 14 8.81 6.72 2.00
C CYS A 14 8.19 7.72 2.99
N CYS A 15 9.06 8.61 3.49
CA CYS A 15 8.83 9.85 4.25
C CYS A 15 8.86 9.72 5.79
N SER A 16 9.87 10.36 6.40
CA SER A 16 9.94 10.73 7.81
C SER A 16 10.46 12.16 7.86
N ASP A 17 9.67 13.11 8.33
CA ASP A 17 10.19 14.34 8.92
C ASP A 17 10.03 14.17 10.46
N SER A 18 10.47 15.13 11.28
CA SER A 18 10.33 15.05 12.75
C SER A 18 9.65 16.30 13.31
N ASP A 19 8.37 16.16 13.69
CA ASP A 19 7.67 16.74 14.85
C ASP A 19 6.22 16.22 14.88
N ALA A 20 5.86 15.40 15.87
CA ALA A 20 4.59 14.65 16.01
C ALA A 20 4.07 13.91 14.75
N GLN A 21 4.98 13.23 14.02
CA GLN A 21 4.71 12.85 12.64
C GLN A 21 3.96 11.55 12.39
N LEU A 22 3.10 11.63 11.38
CA LEU A 22 2.55 10.48 10.69
C LEU A 22 3.70 9.63 10.16
N THR A 23 3.96 8.49 10.79
CA THR A 23 4.94 7.52 10.32
C THR A 23 4.22 6.40 9.60
N VAL A 24 4.81 5.98 8.49
CA VAL A 24 4.35 4.84 7.69
C VAL A 24 5.47 3.82 7.66
N SER A 25 5.15 2.58 8.04
CA SER A 25 6.10 1.48 8.11
C SER A 25 5.56 0.27 7.36
N GLN A 26 6.44 -0.41 6.65
CA GLN A 26 6.13 -1.60 5.89
C GLN A 26 7.25 -2.64 6.06
N PRO A 27 6.95 -3.95 5.95
CA PRO A 27 8.00 -4.98 5.85
C PRO A 27 8.93 -4.65 4.68
N THR A 28 10.18 -5.09 4.70
CA THR A 28 11.13 -4.79 3.61
C THR A 28 10.88 -5.64 2.37
N SER A 29 10.38 -6.86 2.54
CA SER A 29 10.09 -7.78 1.45
C SER A 29 9.07 -8.84 1.86
N ASP A 30 8.32 -9.35 0.90
CA ASP A 30 7.45 -10.52 1.04
C ASP A 30 7.61 -11.44 -0.18
N SER A 31 7.24 -12.71 -0.06
CA SER A 31 7.31 -13.64 -1.19
C SER A 31 6.11 -14.57 -1.26
N VAL A 32 5.68 -14.89 -2.48
CA VAL A 32 4.50 -15.72 -2.70
C VAL A 32 4.69 -16.63 -3.92
N SER A 33 4.14 -17.85 -3.83
CA SER A 33 4.05 -18.72 -5.00
C SER A 33 2.98 -18.23 -5.97
N LEU A 34 3.21 -18.45 -7.27
CA LEU A 34 2.22 -18.15 -8.30
C LEU A 34 0.85 -18.79 -7.99
N GLY A 35 -0.21 -18.05 -8.28
CA GLY A 35 -1.60 -18.46 -8.04
C GLY A 35 -2.02 -18.43 -6.56
N LYS A 36 -1.13 -18.09 -5.63
CA LYS A 36 -1.48 -17.92 -4.20
C LYS A 36 -1.81 -16.46 -3.89
N THR A 37 -2.43 -16.26 -2.73
CA THR A 37 -2.79 -14.93 -2.25
C THR A 37 -1.67 -14.40 -1.36
N VAL A 38 -1.25 -13.15 -1.59
CA VAL A 38 -0.34 -12.41 -0.71
C VAL A 38 -1.08 -11.23 -0.10
N LYS A 39 -0.70 -10.86 1.14
CA LYS A 39 -1.29 -9.76 1.89
C LYS A 39 -0.18 -8.86 2.42
N LEU A 40 0.10 -7.78 1.69
CA LEU A 40 1.11 -6.79 2.06
C LEU A 40 0.54 -5.86 3.13
N SER A 41 1.33 -5.55 4.16
CA SER A 41 0.92 -4.71 5.28
C SER A 41 1.57 -3.32 5.23
N CYS A 42 0.84 -2.34 5.78
CA CYS A 42 1.25 -0.95 5.90
C CYS A 42 0.79 -0.43 7.26
N SER A 43 1.71 -0.24 8.19
CA SER A 43 1.44 0.29 9.52
C SER A 43 1.54 1.81 9.50
N VAL A 44 0.58 2.47 10.14
CA VAL A 44 0.46 3.91 10.23
C VAL A 44 0.36 4.28 11.71
N SER A 45 1.12 5.30 12.16
CA SER A 45 1.11 5.71 13.58
C SER A 45 -0.24 6.23 14.07
N VAL A 46 -1.10 6.72 13.16
CA VAL A 46 -2.39 7.33 13.48
C VAL A 46 -3.49 6.64 12.66
N SER A 47 -4.55 6.20 13.34
CA SER A 47 -5.75 5.64 12.70
C SER A 47 -6.55 6.70 11.93
N GLY A 48 -7.58 6.27 11.20
CA GLY A 48 -8.46 7.21 10.49
C GLY A 48 -7.81 7.90 9.28
N ARG A 49 -6.77 7.30 8.69
CA ARG A 49 -6.10 7.79 7.48
C ARG A 49 -6.54 7.02 6.24
N TYR A 50 -6.61 7.66 5.09
CA TYR A 50 -6.70 6.94 3.80
C TYR A 50 -5.37 6.25 3.56
N ILE A 51 -5.40 4.99 3.11
CA ILE A 51 -4.20 4.24 2.76
C ILE A 51 -4.20 4.03 1.26
N TYR A 52 -3.20 4.60 0.60
CA TYR A 52 -2.95 4.51 -0.83
C TYR A 52 -1.93 3.42 -1.08
N TRP A 53 -2.09 2.72 -2.20
CA TRP A 53 -1.15 1.70 -2.66
C TRP A 53 -0.69 2.02 -4.06
N TYR A 54 0.62 1.86 -4.28
CA TYR A 54 1.28 2.05 -5.55
C TYR A 54 2.14 0.82 -5.87
N GLN A 55 2.29 0.55 -7.16
CA GLN A 55 3.17 -0.49 -7.69
C GLN A 55 4.21 0.15 -8.60
N GLN A 56 5.48 -0.18 -8.40
CA GLN A 56 6.57 0.25 -9.25
C GLN A 56 7.29 -0.97 -9.80
N LYS A 57 7.22 -1.14 -11.12
CA LYS A 57 8.05 -2.11 -11.83
C LYS A 57 9.44 -1.52 -12.11
N PRO A 58 10.49 -2.34 -12.22
CA PRO A 58 11.82 -1.87 -12.60
C PRO A 58 11.78 -0.96 -13.83
N GLY A 59 12.44 0.20 -13.76
CA GLY A 59 12.50 1.17 -14.85
C GLY A 59 11.24 2.00 -15.09
N ASN A 60 10.18 1.83 -14.29
CA ASN A 60 8.93 2.59 -14.41
C ASN A 60 8.70 3.54 -13.23
N ALA A 61 7.88 4.56 -13.43
CA ALA A 61 7.38 5.39 -12.33
C ALA A 61 6.35 4.61 -11.48
N PRO A 62 6.16 4.97 -10.19
CA PRO A 62 5.11 4.37 -9.37
C PRO A 62 3.72 4.56 -10.00
N ARG A 63 3.00 3.47 -10.19
CA ARG A 63 1.63 3.43 -10.68
C ARG A 63 0.65 3.32 -9.51
N TYR A 64 -0.34 4.19 -9.46
CA TYR A 64 -1.43 4.11 -8.50
C TYR A 64 -2.26 2.82 -8.69
N LEU A 65 -2.46 2.08 -7.60
CA LEU A 65 -3.29 0.87 -7.59
C LEU A 65 -4.67 1.14 -7.00
N LEU A 66 -4.75 1.56 -5.74
CA LEU A 66 -6.01 1.76 -5.03
C LEU A 66 -5.80 2.61 -3.78
N TYR A 67 -6.90 3.12 -3.23
CA TYR A 67 -6.94 3.61 -1.86
C TYR A 67 -8.05 2.90 -1.09
N TYR A 68 -7.84 2.75 0.21
CA TYR A 68 -8.82 2.21 1.13
C TYR A 68 -8.93 3.10 2.37
N TYR A 69 -10.13 3.61 2.63
CA TYR A 69 -10.50 4.22 3.90
C TYR A 69 -11.45 3.32 4.69
N SER A 70 -12.55 2.90 4.05
CA SER A 70 -13.56 1.98 4.56
C SER A 70 -14.21 1.18 3.42
N ALA A 71 -15.10 0.23 3.72
CA ALA A 71 -15.83 -0.51 2.69
C ALA A 71 -16.71 0.40 1.80
N SER A 72 -17.25 1.50 2.34
CA SER A 72 -18.04 2.48 1.60
C SER A 72 -17.21 3.61 0.96
N ASN A 73 -15.95 3.78 1.37
CA ASN A 73 -15.05 4.80 0.85
C ASN A 73 -13.70 4.18 0.45
N LYS A 74 -13.65 3.74 -0.81
CA LYS A 74 -12.49 3.12 -1.44
C LYS A 74 -12.54 3.38 -2.95
N HIS A 75 -11.38 3.32 -3.61
CA HIS A 75 -11.29 3.47 -5.05
C HIS A 75 -10.21 2.56 -5.60
N GLN A 76 -10.45 2.01 -6.80
CA GLN A 76 -9.49 1.22 -7.54
C GLN A 76 -9.08 1.98 -8.80
N GLY A 77 -7.78 2.06 -9.04
CA GLY A 77 -7.20 2.74 -10.18
C GLY A 77 -7.62 2.10 -11.51
N SER A 78 -7.61 2.91 -12.57
CA SER A 78 -7.96 2.44 -13.91
C SER A 78 -7.02 1.32 -14.38
N GLY A 79 -7.60 0.27 -14.97
CA GLY A 79 -6.87 -0.90 -15.44
C GLY A 79 -6.19 -1.72 -14.34
N VAL A 80 -6.52 -1.51 -13.06
CA VAL A 80 -6.03 -2.33 -11.95
C VAL A 80 -6.91 -3.57 -11.85
N PRO A 81 -6.35 -4.79 -11.96
CA PRO A 81 -7.13 -6.02 -11.95
C PRO A 81 -7.93 -6.19 -10.65
N SER A 82 -9.11 -6.81 -10.73
CA SER A 82 -9.99 -7.08 -9.57
C SER A 82 -9.35 -8.01 -8.51
N ARG A 83 -8.24 -8.67 -8.85
CA ARG A 83 -7.45 -9.49 -7.93
C ARG A 83 -6.76 -8.68 -6.83
N PHE A 84 -6.58 -7.37 -7.04
CA PHE A 84 -6.06 -6.43 -6.04
C PHE A 84 -7.20 -5.89 -5.19
N SER A 85 -7.02 -5.86 -3.87
CA SER A 85 -8.00 -5.29 -2.96
C SER A 85 -7.36 -4.68 -1.73
N GLY A 86 -7.97 -3.61 -1.21
CA GLY A 86 -7.54 -2.94 0.02
C GLY A 86 -8.38 -3.35 1.22
N SER A 87 -7.78 -3.37 2.41
CA SER A 87 -8.50 -3.48 3.68
C SER A 87 -7.73 -2.80 4.81
N LYS A 88 -8.33 -2.73 6.00
CA LYS A 88 -7.67 -2.32 7.24
C LYS A 88 -7.99 -3.29 8.35
N ASP A 89 -7.13 -3.33 9.36
CA ASP A 89 -7.40 -3.98 10.62
C ASP A 89 -8.48 -3.22 11.44
N ALA A 90 -8.91 -3.81 12.55
CA ALA A 90 -9.96 -3.25 13.39
C ALA A 90 -9.56 -1.92 14.06
N SER A 91 -8.27 -1.73 14.36
CA SER A 91 -7.77 -0.46 14.92
C SER A 91 -7.69 0.65 13.85
N GLY A 92 -7.58 0.27 12.58
CA GLY A 92 -7.41 1.19 11.46
C GLY A 92 -5.98 1.72 11.32
N ASN A 93 -5.04 1.19 12.10
CA ASN A 93 -3.62 1.54 12.06
C ASN A 93 -2.86 0.70 11.04
N ILE A 94 -3.38 -0.46 10.62
CA ILE A 94 -2.73 -1.33 9.65
C ILE A 94 -3.61 -1.45 8.41
N GLY A 95 -3.13 -0.93 7.29
CA GLY A 95 -3.68 -1.17 5.97
C GLY A 95 -3.10 -2.43 5.34
N TYR A 96 -3.89 -3.06 4.48
CA TYR A 96 -3.47 -4.21 3.72
C TYR A 96 -3.80 -4.07 2.24
N LEU A 97 -2.86 -4.49 1.40
CA LEU A 97 -3.09 -4.79 0.00
C LEU A 97 -3.08 -6.31 -0.17
N THR A 98 -4.23 -6.86 -0.57
CA THR A 98 -4.38 -8.27 -0.88
C THR A 98 -4.31 -8.45 -2.39
N ILE A 99 -3.42 -9.32 -2.86
CA ILE A 99 -3.31 -9.73 -4.25
C ILE A 99 -3.67 -11.21 -4.31
N SER A 100 -4.86 -11.51 -4.81
CA SER A 100 -5.33 -12.89 -4.98
C SER A 100 -4.81 -13.48 -6.27
N GLY A 101 -4.31 -14.72 -6.25
CA GLY A 101 -3.82 -15.37 -7.47
C GLY A 101 -2.62 -14.65 -8.09
N ALA A 102 -1.57 -14.44 -7.30
CA ALA A 102 -0.37 -13.71 -7.69
C ALA A 102 0.23 -14.24 -9.00
N LEU A 103 0.56 -13.33 -9.91
CA LEU A 103 1.15 -13.63 -11.21
C LEU A 103 2.63 -13.20 -11.24
N ALA A 104 3.41 -13.71 -12.21
CA ALA A 104 4.80 -13.30 -12.37
C ALA A 104 4.91 -11.80 -12.69
N GLU A 105 3.90 -11.24 -13.38
CA GLU A 105 3.81 -9.80 -13.66
C GLU A 105 3.53 -8.93 -12.43
N ASP A 106 3.17 -9.52 -11.29
CA ASP A 106 2.93 -8.81 -10.04
C ASP A 106 4.22 -8.54 -9.27
N GLU A 107 5.35 -9.12 -9.71
CA GLU A 107 6.68 -8.83 -9.17
C GLU A 107 7.05 -7.36 -9.35
N ALA A 108 7.11 -6.63 -8.25
CA ALA A 108 7.30 -5.19 -8.24
C ALA A 108 7.67 -4.69 -6.84
N VAL A 109 8.08 -3.42 -6.77
CA VAL A 109 8.13 -2.68 -5.51
C VAL A 109 6.75 -2.12 -5.19
N TYR A 110 6.25 -2.36 -3.99
CA TYR A 110 4.96 -1.82 -3.54
C TYR A 110 5.17 -0.74 -2.50
N TYR A 111 4.47 0.38 -2.66
CA TYR A 111 4.54 1.50 -1.73
C TYR A 111 3.16 1.75 -1.14
N CYS A 112 3.10 2.04 0.15
CA CYS A 112 1.91 2.64 0.74
C CYS A 112 2.15 4.08 1.15
N ALA A 113 1.08 4.88 1.14
CA ALA A 113 1.07 6.23 1.69
C ALA A 113 -0.20 6.44 2.51
N ALA A 114 -0.10 7.25 3.57
CA ALA A 114 -1.21 7.61 4.42
C ALA A 114 -1.59 9.08 4.22
N TRP A 115 -2.89 9.37 4.08
CA TRP A 115 -3.41 10.74 3.94
C TRP A 115 -4.55 11.01 4.92
N GLN A 116 -4.74 12.26 5.31
CA GLN A 116 -5.89 12.72 6.09
C GLN A 116 -6.72 13.71 5.29
N SER A 117 -8.02 13.44 5.16
CA SER A 117 -8.96 14.47 4.72
C SER A 117 -9.19 15.42 5.89
N ASN A 118 -8.37 16.46 6.03
CA ASN A 118 -8.68 17.53 6.97
C ASN A 118 -9.93 18.24 6.45
N VAL A 119 -10.99 18.35 7.27
CA VAL A 119 -12.11 19.26 6.99
C VAL A 119 -11.73 20.72 7.30
N ASN A 120 -10.53 20.98 7.83
CA ASN A 120 -10.00 22.33 8.00
C ASN A 120 -8.68 22.46 7.24
N ALA A 121 -8.70 23.37 6.27
CA ALA A 121 -7.62 23.72 5.37
C ALA A 121 -6.31 24.08 6.10
N CYS A 122 -5.21 23.96 5.37
CA CYS A 122 -3.88 24.42 5.72
C CYS A 122 -3.92 25.79 6.43
N HIS A 123 -3.60 25.83 7.72
CA HIS A 123 -3.10 27.08 8.30
C HIS A 123 -1.63 27.20 7.88
N GLY A 124 -1.43 27.81 6.71
CA GLY A 124 -0.15 28.42 6.37
C GLY A 124 0.09 29.56 7.36
N GLY A 125 0.83 29.28 8.42
CA GLY A 125 1.37 30.28 9.33
C GLY A 125 2.74 30.70 8.83
N ALA A 126 2.78 31.72 7.97
CA ALA A 126 3.96 32.55 7.84
C ALA A 126 4.01 33.47 9.06
N SER A 127 5.07 33.39 9.86
CA SER A 127 5.65 34.48 10.67
C SER A 127 7.02 34.01 11.17
#